data_AF-A0A1I3XVR5-F1
#
_entry.id   AF-A0A1I3XVR5-F1
#
_cell.length_a   1.000
_cell.length_b   1.000
_cell.length_c   1.000
_cell.angle_alpha   90.00
_cell.angle_beta   90.00
_cell.angle_gamma   90.00
#
_symmetry.space_group_name_H-M   'P 1'
#
loop_
_entity.id
_entity.type
_entity.pdbx_description
1 polymer ?
#
loop_
_entity_poly.entity_id
_entity_poly.type
_entity_poly.pdbx_seq_one_letter_code
_entity_poly.pdbx_strand_id
1 'polypeptide(L)'
;MVRTDAPLLLFLILTASAVLPSSAIGAPDRPPPCADMTDSGKNCSCDLRSLRPLQGAIGLYEVAHKEKRISEDPSKAEDKLKKDPIKVVRGPNGDLFIVDHHHGALAWLDAGFASSICIIQHPELSTDPALFWDQLAEKKLDHLEDKNGVAIPHEKLPRTLFELRSEDDPYRSLAGLMRKDDGFCRDSSTPNSPNFVGRIS
;
A
#
# COMPACT_ATOMS: atom_id res chain seq x y z
N MET A 1 22.76 -94.17 7.43
CA MET A 1 23.59 -93.48 8.46
C MET A 1 23.93 -92.11 7.90
N VAL A 2 23.91 -91.08 8.75
CA VAL A 2 24.22 -89.65 8.50
C VAL A 2 23.01 -88.73 8.17
N ARG A 3 22.61 -88.01 9.22
CA ARG A 3 21.94 -86.70 9.27
C ARG A 3 22.63 -85.69 8.34
N THR A 4 21.88 -84.71 7.83
CA THR A 4 22.18 -83.29 8.07
C THR A 4 20.96 -82.41 7.75
N ASP A 5 20.47 -81.73 8.77
CA ASP A 5 19.64 -80.53 8.69
C ASP A 5 20.41 -79.39 7.99
N ALA A 6 19.70 -78.51 7.26
CA ALA A 6 20.18 -77.16 6.94
C ALA A 6 19.02 -76.15 6.88
N PRO A 7 19.23 -74.88 7.31
CA PRO A 7 18.17 -74.10 7.92
C PRO A 7 17.57 -73.00 7.02
N LEU A 8 16.39 -72.56 7.47
CA LEU A 8 15.63 -71.39 7.07
C LEU A 8 16.49 -70.10 7.13
N LEU A 9 16.70 -69.44 5.99
CA LEU A 9 17.33 -68.11 5.91
C LEU A 9 16.27 -67.08 5.56
N LEU A 10 15.74 -66.44 6.59
CA LEU A 10 14.84 -65.28 6.52
C LEU A 10 15.68 -64.03 6.26
N PHE A 11 15.66 -63.51 5.02
CA PHE A 11 16.31 -62.24 4.69
C PHE A 11 15.40 -61.08 5.12
N LEU A 12 15.78 -60.42 6.21
CA LEU A 12 15.18 -59.18 6.70
C LEU A 12 15.79 -58.01 5.91
N ILE A 13 15.07 -57.49 4.91
CA ILE A 13 15.49 -56.31 4.14
C ILE A 13 15.10 -55.07 4.95
N LEU A 14 16.08 -54.46 5.60
CA LEU A 14 15.94 -53.17 6.28
C LEU A 14 16.06 -52.04 5.23
N THR A 15 14.94 -51.54 4.71
CA THR A 15 14.95 -50.36 3.84
C THR A 15 15.12 -49.10 4.68
N ALA A 16 16.34 -48.56 4.72
CA ALA A 16 16.58 -47.23 5.28
C ALA A 16 16.02 -46.17 4.31
N SER A 17 14.81 -45.69 4.59
CA SER A 17 14.26 -44.50 3.92
C SER A 17 14.99 -43.27 4.44
N ALA A 18 15.90 -42.72 3.63
CA ALA A 18 16.51 -41.43 3.87
C ALA A 18 15.43 -40.34 3.78
N VAL A 19 14.99 -39.83 4.93
CA VAL A 19 14.17 -38.63 5.01
C VAL A 19 15.10 -37.44 4.81
N LEU A 20 15.08 -36.84 3.63
CA LEU A 20 15.72 -35.55 3.41
C LEU A 20 14.95 -34.48 4.19
N PRO A 21 15.61 -33.63 4.99
CA PRO A 21 14.93 -32.52 5.64
C PRO A 21 14.48 -31.54 4.56
N SER A 22 13.17 -31.31 4.51
CA SER A 22 12.58 -30.28 3.66
C SER A 22 13.02 -28.93 4.21
N SER A 23 14.01 -28.30 3.58
CA SER A 23 14.36 -26.90 3.84
C SER A 23 13.14 -26.04 3.51
N ALA A 24 12.42 -25.60 4.55
CA ALA A 24 11.45 -24.52 4.42
C ALA A 24 12.24 -23.26 4.05
N ILE A 25 12.24 -22.91 2.77
CA ILE A 25 12.59 -21.57 2.32
C ILE A 25 11.60 -20.65 3.01
N GLY A 26 12.07 -19.88 4.01
CA GLY A 26 11.24 -18.94 4.73
C GLY A 26 10.54 -18.02 3.74
N ALA A 27 9.22 -17.89 3.87
CA ALA A 27 8.49 -16.85 3.17
C ALA A 27 9.21 -15.51 3.42
N PRO A 28 9.31 -14.61 2.42
CA PRO A 28 9.89 -13.29 2.66
C PRO A 28 9.20 -12.68 3.88
N ASP A 29 9.98 -12.06 4.76
CA ASP A 29 9.54 -11.42 6.01
C ASP A 29 8.53 -10.32 5.69
N ARG A 30 7.27 -10.72 5.46
CA ARG A 30 6.17 -9.85 5.13
C ARG A 30 5.68 -9.27 6.45
N PRO A 31 5.56 -7.93 6.56
CA PRO A 31 5.10 -7.33 7.80
C PRO A 31 3.69 -7.82 8.16
N PRO A 32 3.35 -7.91 9.46
CA PRO A 32 2.04 -8.36 9.89
C PRO A 32 0.95 -7.43 9.35
N PRO A 33 -0.31 -7.89 9.20
CA PRO A 33 -1.41 -7.02 8.80
C PRO A 33 -1.53 -5.78 9.69
N CYS A 34 -1.88 -4.64 9.09
CA CYS A 34 -2.25 -3.45 9.85
C CYS A 34 -3.56 -3.76 10.60
N ALA A 35 -3.50 -3.74 11.93
CA ALA A 35 -4.60 -4.08 12.82
C ALA A 35 -4.76 -3.02 13.93
N ASP A 36 -5.81 -3.14 14.72
CA ASP A 36 -6.15 -2.22 15.80
C ASP A 36 -5.01 -2.05 16.82
N MET A 37 -4.24 -3.11 17.06
CA MET A 37 -3.10 -3.13 18.00
C MET A 37 -1.73 -2.93 17.34
N THR A 38 -1.65 -2.67 16.03
CA THR A 38 -0.36 -2.39 15.40
C THR A 38 0.21 -1.08 15.96
N ASP A 39 1.40 -1.14 16.57
CA ASP A 39 2.05 0.06 17.09
C ASP A 39 2.24 1.09 15.98
N SER A 40 1.91 2.34 16.29
CA SER A 40 2.20 3.47 15.40
C SER A 40 3.70 3.51 15.07
N GLY A 41 4.03 3.84 13.82
CA GLY A 41 5.43 3.93 13.40
C GLY A 41 6.07 2.60 12.97
N LYS A 42 5.38 1.45 13.08
CA LYS A 42 5.88 0.16 12.57
C LYS A 42 5.27 -0.16 11.21
N ASN A 43 6.08 -0.78 10.34
CA ASN A 43 5.61 -1.28 9.06
C ASN A 43 4.63 -2.44 9.29
N CYS A 44 3.50 -2.37 8.59
CA CYS A 44 2.46 -3.38 8.55
C CYS A 44 2.02 -3.61 7.09
N SER A 45 1.17 -4.61 6.84
CA SER A 45 0.64 -4.89 5.51
C SER A 45 -0.82 -4.45 5.39
N CYS A 46 -1.15 -3.66 4.36
CA CYS A 46 -2.53 -3.35 4.00
C CYS A 46 -2.98 -4.16 2.78
N ASP A 47 -4.26 -4.53 2.73
CA ASP A 47 -4.94 -4.88 1.48
C ASP A 47 -5.27 -3.60 0.71
N LEU A 48 -4.66 -3.42 -0.46
CA LEU A 48 -4.84 -2.21 -1.27
C LEU A 48 -6.27 -2.08 -1.81
N ARG A 49 -7.00 -3.18 -1.95
CA ARG A 49 -8.36 -3.19 -2.50
C ARG A 49 -9.39 -2.64 -1.52
N SER A 50 -9.07 -2.66 -0.22
CA SER A 50 -9.94 -2.16 0.86
C SER A 50 -9.53 -0.79 1.39
N LEU A 51 -8.42 -0.22 0.92
CA LEU A 51 -8.01 1.12 1.36
C LEU A 51 -9.03 2.18 0.91
N ARG A 52 -9.38 3.06 1.84
CA ARG A 52 -10.33 4.17 1.66
C ARG A 52 -9.57 5.47 1.34
N PRO A 53 -9.68 6.02 0.13
CA PRO A 53 -9.06 7.30 -0.21
C PRO A 53 -9.61 8.48 0.60
N LEU A 54 -8.71 9.36 1.01
CA LEU A 54 -9.02 10.69 1.53
C LEU A 54 -8.76 11.82 0.52
N GLN A 55 -8.69 11.49 -0.77
CA GLN A 55 -8.63 12.47 -1.86
C GLN A 55 -9.72 12.19 -2.89
N GLY A 56 -10.30 13.23 -3.49
CA GLY A 56 -11.37 13.09 -4.49
C GLY A 56 -10.88 12.91 -5.94
N ALA A 57 -9.61 13.20 -6.24
CA ALA A 57 -9.04 13.10 -7.59
C ALA A 57 -7.61 12.52 -7.58
N ILE A 58 -7.16 11.96 -8.71
CA ILE A 58 -5.80 11.43 -8.87
C ILE A 58 -5.26 11.75 -10.27
N GLY A 59 -3.95 11.86 -10.44
CA GLY A 59 -3.33 12.05 -11.76
C GLY A 59 -2.76 10.73 -12.29
N LEU A 60 -3.39 10.13 -13.30
CA LEU A 60 -3.02 8.78 -13.78
C LEU A 60 -1.65 8.72 -14.47
N TYR A 61 -1.11 9.82 -14.98
CA TYR A 61 0.24 9.82 -15.56
C TYR A 61 1.31 9.42 -14.55
N GLU A 62 1.21 9.96 -13.32
CA GLU A 62 2.15 9.62 -12.25
C GLU A 62 1.97 8.16 -11.79
N VAL A 63 0.73 7.67 -11.77
CA VAL A 63 0.41 6.26 -11.47
C VAL A 63 1.08 5.34 -12.48
N ALA A 64 0.87 5.56 -13.78
CA ALA A 64 1.44 4.73 -14.84
C ALA A 64 2.98 4.71 -14.81
N HIS A 65 3.61 5.85 -14.52
CA HIS A 65 5.07 5.90 -14.40
C HIS A 65 5.58 5.12 -13.17
N LYS A 66 4.85 5.14 -12.05
CA LYS A 66 5.21 4.35 -10.86
C LYS A 66 4.96 2.86 -11.09
N GLU A 67 3.83 2.49 -11.70
CA GLU A 67 3.46 1.12 -12.05
C GLU A 67 4.56 0.51 -12.92
N LYS A 68 4.95 1.16 -14.02
CA LYS A 68 6.03 0.68 -14.89
C LYS A 68 7.31 0.37 -14.10
N ARG A 69 7.72 1.27 -13.20
CA ARG A 69 8.91 1.10 -12.37
C ARG A 69 8.78 -0.03 -11.34
N ILE A 70 7.56 -0.28 -10.85
CA ILE A 70 7.26 -1.41 -9.97
C ILE A 70 7.34 -2.71 -10.76
N SER A 71 6.71 -2.76 -11.93
CA SER A 71 6.68 -3.93 -12.83
C SER A 71 8.07 -4.29 -13.38
N GLU A 72 8.95 -3.32 -13.61
CA GLU A 72 10.34 -3.53 -14.04
C GLU A 72 11.23 -4.14 -12.95
N ASP A 73 11.10 -3.69 -11.70
CA ASP A 73 11.92 -4.15 -10.57
C ASP A 73 11.13 -4.08 -9.25
N PRO A 74 10.27 -5.09 -8.97
CA PRO A 74 9.42 -5.09 -7.78
C PRO A 74 10.22 -5.08 -6.48
N SER A 75 11.37 -5.76 -6.44
CA SER A 75 12.22 -5.84 -5.25
C SER A 75 12.76 -4.46 -4.88
N LYS A 76 13.31 -3.71 -5.84
CA LYS A 76 13.81 -2.36 -5.60
C LYS A 76 12.68 -1.38 -5.29
N ALA A 77 11.50 -1.58 -5.87
CA ALA A 77 10.33 -0.78 -5.53
C ALA A 77 9.89 -1.05 -4.07
N GLU A 78 9.89 -2.30 -3.64
CA GLU A 78 9.58 -2.69 -2.26
C GLU A 78 10.60 -2.13 -1.26
N ASP A 79 11.90 -2.14 -1.59
CA ASP A 79 12.94 -1.55 -0.73
C ASP A 79 12.78 -0.04 -0.55
N LYS A 80 12.25 0.66 -1.56
CA LYS A 80 11.88 2.07 -1.44
C LYS A 80 10.65 2.22 -0.55
N LEU A 81 9.65 1.36 -0.74
CA LEU A 81 8.43 1.39 0.06
C LEU A 81 8.68 1.07 1.54
N LYS A 82 9.63 0.18 1.87
CA LYS A 82 10.04 -0.08 3.26
C LYS A 82 10.56 1.17 3.97
N LYS A 83 11.15 2.11 3.23
CA LYS A 83 11.73 3.37 3.75
C LYS A 83 10.70 4.50 3.80
N ASP A 84 9.73 4.49 2.89
CA ASP A 84 8.63 5.46 2.81
C ASP A 84 7.32 4.72 2.51
N PRO A 85 6.69 4.10 3.53
CA PRO A 85 5.50 3.27 3.36
C PRO A 85 4.25 4.09 3.03
N ILE A 86 3.21 3.41 2.56
CA ILE A 86 1.88 4.02 2.40
C ILE A 86 1.35 4.41 3.78
N LYS A 87 0.99 5.68 3.95
CA LYS A 87 0.55 6.21 5.24
C LYS A 87 -0.95 6.02 5.34
N VAL A 88 -1.39 5.37 6.41
CA VAL A 88 -2.79 5.10 6.68
C VAL A 88 -3.17 5.55 8.08
N VAL A 89 -4.46 5.86 8.27
CA VAL A 89 -5.07 6.09 9.58
C VAL A 89 -6.20 5.08 9.80
N ARG A 90 -6.50 4.80 11.07
CA ARG A 90 -7.65 3.97 11.44
C ARG A 90 -8.90 4.83 11.42
N GLY A 91 -9.93 4.38 10.73
CA GLY A 91 -11.23 5.04 10.71
C GLY A 91 -12.33 4.17 11.30
N PRO A 92 -13.57 4.62 11.15
CA PRO A 92 -14.74 3.89 11.63
C PRO A 92 -14.86 2.49 11.02
N ASN A 93 -15.51 1.58 11.74
CA ASN A 93 -15.75 0.19 11.31
C ASN A 93 -14.49 -0.67 11.05
N GLY A 94 -13.31 -0.22 11.47
CA GLY A 94 -12.04 -0.90 11.21
C GLY A 94 -11.47 -0.64 9.82
N ASP A 95 -12.03 0.32 9.08
CA ASP A 95 -11.52 0.72 7.77
C ASP A 95 -10.17 1.43 7.90
N LEU A 96 -9.27 1.17 6.95
CA LEU A 96 -8.00 1.89 6.81
C LEU A 96 -8.12 2.96 5.73
N PHE A 97 -7.85 4.20 6.12
CA PHE A 97 -7.90 5.35 5.24
C PHE A 97 -6.50 5.76 4.82
N ILE A 98 -6.27 5.90 3.52
CA ILE A 98 -4.98 6.34 2.98
C ILE A 98 -4.91 7.87 3.03
N VAL A 99 -3.94 8.38 3.79
CA VAL A 99 -3.66 9.82 3.95
C VAL A 99 -2.54 10.31 3.04
N ASP A 100 -1.66 9.41 2.57
CA ASP A 100 -0.58 9.77 1.65
C ASP A 100 -0.18 8.57 0.78
N HIS A 101 0.51 8.86 -0.33
CA HIS A 101 0.94 7.91 -1.36
C HIS A 101 -0.19 7.28 -2.18
N HIS A 102 -1.30 7.98 -2.46
CA HIS A 102 -2.39 7.45 -3.30
C HIS A 102 -1.93 7.00 -4.68
N HIS A 103 -1.03 7.75 -5.34
CA HIS A 103 -0.42 7.31 -6.60
C HIS A 103 0.41 6.04 -6.46
N GLY A 104 1.15 5.90 -5.35
CA GLY A 104 1.95 4.71 -5.07
C GLY A 104 1.07 3.49 -4.81
N ALA A 105 0.05 3.65 -3.96
CA ALA A 105 -0.90 2.60 -3.63
C ALA A 105 -1.65 2.11 -4.87
N LEU A 106 -2.18 3.01 -5.70
CA LEU A 106 -2.84 2.63 -6.95
C LEU A 106 -1.85 1.99 -7.92
N ALA A 107 -0.61 2.49 -8.03
CA ALA A 107 0.40 1.89 -8.90
C ALA A 107 0.81 0.46 -8.50
N TRP A 108 0.90 0.17 -7.20
CA TRP A 108 1.12 -1.20 -6.71
C TRP A 108 -0.06 -2.12 -7.03
N LEU A 109 -1.29 -1.61 -6.88
CA LEU A 109 -2.49 -2.34 -7.24
C LEU A 109 -2.55 -2.64 -8.74
N ASP A 110 -2.19 -1.65 -9.57
CA ASP A 110 -2.14 -1.75 -11.03
C ASP A 110 -1.06 -2.72 -11.52
N ALA A 111 0.07 -2.80 -10.81
CA ALA A 111 1.12 -3.79 -11.04
C ALA A 111 0.73 -5.22 -10.60
N GLY A 112 -0.50 -5.42 -10.11
CA GLY A 112 -1.06 -6.73 -9.76
C GLY A 112 -0.84 -7.17 -8.30
N PHE A 113 -0.32 -6.29 -7.44
CA PHE A 113 -0.14 -6.61 -6.02
C PHE A 113 -1.41 -6.29 -5.23
N ALA A 114 -2.00 -7.30 -4.58
CA ALA A 114 -3.19 -7.10 -3.75
C ALA A 114 -2.90 -6.41 -2.40
N SER A 115 -1.66 -6.50 -1.91
CA SER A 115 -1.24 -5.97 -0.62
C SER A 115 0.08 -5.21 -0.73
N SER A 116 0.29 -4.24 0.16
CA SER A 116 1.52 -3.45 0.18
C SER A 116 1.95 -3.09 1.60
N ILE A 117 3.12 -2.46 1.72
CA ILE A 117 3.69 -2.03 3.00
C ILE A 117 3.11 -0.67 3.37
N CYS A 118 2.56 -0.62 4.58
CA CYS A 118 1.91 0.53 5.16
C CYS A 118 2.54 0.89 6.50
N ILE A 119 2.18 2.08 6.98
CA ILE A 119 2.49 2.56 8.32
C ILE A 119 1.27 3.30 8.87
N ILE A 120 0.89 2.98 10.11
CA ILE A 120 -0.19 3.69 10.78
C ILE A 120 0.34 5.02 11.32
N GLN A 121 -0.34 6.10 10.95
CA GLN A 121 -0.14 7.44 11.46
C GLN A 121 -1.36 7.90 12.24
N HIS A 122 -1.18 8.97 13.02
CA HIS A 122 -2.23 9.57 13.83
C HIS A 122 -3.07 8.54 14.62
N PRO A 123 -2.42 7.65 15.43
CA PRO A 123 -3.13 6.63 16.20
C PRO A 123 -4.11 7.23 17.22
N GLU A 124 -3.99 8.53 17.52
CA GLU A 124 -4.89 9.29 18.39
C GLU A 124 -6.25 9.65 17.75
N LEU A 125 -6.42 9.44 16.43
CA LEU A 125 -7.69 9.71 15.77
C LEU A 125 -8.80 8.81 16.33
N SER A 126 -9.95 9.43 16.58
CA SER A 126 -11.17 8.74 17.01
C SER A 126 -11.71 7.90 15.86
N THR A 127 -12.09 6.65 16.15
CA THR A 127 -12.81 5.80 15.20
C THR A 127 -14.33 6.01 15.26
N ASP A 128 -14.80 6.92 16.12
CA ASP A 128 -16.19 7.37 16.12
C ASP A 128 -16.49 8.18 14.83
N PRO A 129 -17.52 7.82 14.04
CA PRO A 129 -17.79 8.48 12.77
C PRO A 129 -17.98 9.99 12.85
N ALA A 130 -18.58 10.51 13.94
CA ALA A 130 -18.84 11.95 14.05
C ALA A 130 -17.52 12.71 14.29
N LEU A 131 -16.66 12.19 15.16
CA LEU A 131 -15.38 12.82 15.50
C LEU A 131 -14.30 12.62 14.44
N PHE A 132 -14.34 11.49 13.72
CA PHE A 132 -13.29 11.11 12.77
C PHE A 132 -13.10 12.15 11.68
N TRP A 133 -14.19 12.58 11.02
CA TRP A 133 -14.14 13.54 9.92
C TRP A 133 -13.70 14.93 10.39
N ASP A 134 -14.18 15.38 11.55
CA ASP A 134 -13.77 16.66 12.14
C ASP A 134 -12.27 16.68 12.41
N GLN A 135 -11.72 15.58 12.96
CA GLN A 135 -10.29 15.48 13.26
C GLN A 135 -9.42 15.35 12.01
N LEU A 136 -9.90 14.69 10.95
CA LEU A 136 -9.21 14.67 9.64
C LEU A 136 -9.08 16.08 9.06
N ALA A 137 -10.17 16.85 9.08
CA ALA A 137 -10.19 18.22 8.59
C ALA A 137 -9.31 19.15 9.44
N GLU A 138 -9.35 19.03 10.78
CA GLU A 138 -8.50 19.79 11.70
C GLU A 138 -7.01 19.56 11.41
N LYS A 139 -6.63 18.30 11.18
CA LYS A 139 -5.26 17.89 10.87
C LYS A 139 -4.88 18.06 9.40
N LYS A 140 -5.81 18.48 8.54
CA LYS A 140 -5.63 18.64 7.08
C LYS A 140 -5.12 17.36 6.40
N LEU A 141 -5.71 16.23 6.79
CA LEU A 141 -5.35 14.90 6.28
C LEU A 141 -6.18 14.48 5.07
N ASP A 142 -7.21 15.25 4.73
CA ASP A 142 -8.07 15.04 3.58
C ASP A 142 -7.84 16.09 2.48
N HIS A 143 -8.22 15.71 1.27
CA HIS A 143 -8.23 16.56 0.09
C HIS A 143 -9.58 16.42 -0.60
N LEU A 144 -10.56 17.16 -0.07
CA LEU A 144 -11.97 17.12 -0.45
C LEU A 144 -12.25 17.96 -1.69
N GLU A 145 -11.56 17.67 -2.80
CA GLU A 145 -11.75 18.29 -4.10
C GLU A 145 -11.95 17.21 -5.17
N ASP A 146 -12.89 17.44 -6.10
CA ASP A 146 -13.06 16.60 -7.28
C ASP A 146 -11.99 16.88 -8.35
N LYS A 147 -12.03 16.15 -9.47
CA LYS A 147 -11.07 16.32 -10.59
C LYS A 147 -11.11 17.68 -11.28
N ASN A 148 -12.11 18.51 -10.99
CA ASN A 148 -12.22 19.88 -11.51
C ASN A 148 -11.79 20.91 -10.46
N GLY A 149 -11.30 20.49 -9.30
CA GLY A 149 -10.95 21.37 -8.17
C GLY A 149 -12.16 21.90 -7.42
N VAL A 150 -13.34 21.28 -7.59
CA VAL A 150 -14.56 21.69 -6.87
C VAL A 150 -14.60 20.98 -5.51
N ALA A 151 -14.84 21.75 -4.45
CA ALA A 151 -14.98 21.19 -3.11
C ALA A 151 -16.12 20.17 -3.04
N ILE A 152 -15.86 19.02 -2.44
CA ILE A 152 -16.83 17.93 -2.25
C ILE A 152 -17.03 17.62 -0.76
N PRO A 153 -18.19 17.11 -0.34
CA PRO A 153 -18.34 16.59 1.01
C PRO A 153 -17.70 15.18 1.11
N HIS A 154 -17.33 14.76 2.33
CA HIS A 154 -16.60 13.50 2.54
C HIS A 154 -17.36 12.25 2.09
N GLU A 155 -18.70 12.29 2.01
CA GLU A 155 -19.53 11.20 1.48
C GLU A 155 -19.36 10.98 -0.03
N LYS A 156 -18.78 11.96 -0.73
CA LYS A 156 -18.44 11.86 -2.15
C LYS A 156 -17.03 11.34 -2.39
N LEU A 157 -16.24 11.12 -1.35
CA LEU A 157 -14.94 10.48 -1.50
C LEU A 157 -15.09 9.08 -2.11
N PRO A 158 -14.18 8.69 -3.01
CA PRO A 158 -14.11 7.32 -3.51
C PRO A 158 -14.02 6.33 -2.35
N ARG A 159 -14.71 5.19 -2.47
CA ARG A 159 -14.68 4.14 -1.46
C ARG A 159 -13.48 3.21 -1.59
N THR A 160 -12.82 3.21 -2.75
CA THR A 160 -11.68 2.35 -3.06
C THR A 160 -10.69 3.07 -3.97
N LEU A 161 -9.46 2.57 -4.03
CA LEU A 161 -8.47 3.02 -5.03
C LEU A 161 -8.96 2.84 -6.48
N PHE A 162 -9.80 1.83 -6.74
CA PHE A 162 -10.39 1.60 -8.07
C PHE A 162 -11.41 2.68 -8.45
N GLU A 163 -12.22 3.12 -7.49
CA GLU A 163 -13.14 4.25 -7.71
C GLU A 163 -12.34 5.55 -7.91
N LEU A 164 -11.29 5.78 -7.12
CA LEU A 164 -10.43 6.96 -7.24
C LEU A 164 -9.79 7.07 -8.63
N ARG A 165 -9.37 5.94 -9.21
CA ARG A 165 -8.84 5.87 -10.58
C ARG A 165 -9.80 6.46 -11.63
N SER A 166 -11.10 6.39 -11.39
CA SER A 166 -12.12 6.93 -12.31
C SER A 166 -12.22 8.46 -12.23
N GLU A 167 -11.61 9.08 -11.23
CA GLU A 167 -11.50 10.53 -11.04
C GLU A 167 -10.12 11.04 -11.45
N ASP A 168 -9.71 10.70 -12.69
CA ASP A 168 -8.47 11.23 -13.28
C ASP A 168 -8.56 12.74 -13.49
N ASP A 169 -7.60 13.45 -12.92
CA ASP A 169 -7.34 14.87 -13.17
C ASP A 169 -6.09 15.01 -14.07
N PRO A 170 -6.26 15.32 -15.37
CA PRO A 170 -5.15 15.49 -16.30
C PRO A 170 -4.27 16.70 -15.94
N TYR A 171 -4.79 17.71 -15.25
CA TYR A 171 -4.00 18.86 -14.78
C TYR A 171 -3.09 18.47 -13.61
N ARG A 172 -3.55 17.55 -12.74
CA ARG A 172 -2.68 16.96 -11.69
C ARG A 172 -1.50 16.23 -12.30
N SER A 173 -1.74 15.51 -13.40
CA SER A 173 -0.70 14.83 -14.18
C SER A 173 0.32 15.82 -14.75
N LEU A 174 -0.15 16.96 -15.30
CA LEU A 174 0.72 18.04 -15.78
C LEU A 174 1.54 18.69 -14.65
N ALA A 175 0.92 19.01 -13.52
CA ALA A 175 1.63 19.57 -12.36
C ALA A 175 2.73 18.61 -11.85
N GLY A 176 2.48 17.29 -11.90
CA GLY A 176 3.46 16.27 -11.58
C GLY A 176 4.65 16.23 -12.54
N LEU A 177 4.40 16.41 -13.84
CA LEU A 177 5.43 16.55 -14.87
C LEU A 177 6.28 17.80 -14.65
N MET A 178 5.64 18.95 -14.45
CA MET A 178 6.33 20.23 -14.24
C MET A 178 7.24 20.23 -13.00
N ARG A 179 6.91 19.44 -11.97
CA ARG A 179 7.77 19.23 -10.80
C ARG A 179 9.01 18.37 -11.07
N LYS A 180 8.95 17.46 -12.05
CA LYS A 180 10.07 16.55 -12.38
C LYS A 180 11.10 17.20 -13.29
N ASP A 181 10.68 18.16 -14.12
CA ASP A 181 11.53 18.83 -15.11
C ASP A 181 12.21 20.12 -14.56
N ASP A 182 12.40 20.22 -13.24
CA ASP A 182 13.04 21.37 -12.55
C ASP A 182 12.42 22.76 -12.82
N GLY A 183 11.13 22.81 -13.19
CA GLY A 183 10.44 24.07 -13.49
C GLY A 183 10.23 25.01 -12.30
N PHE A 184 10.32 24.53 -11.05
CA PHE A 184 10.20 25.34 -9.83
C PHE A 184 10.90 24.73 -8.62
N CYS A 185 11.49 25.60 -7.77
CA CYS A 185 12.03 25.23 -6.47
C CYS A 185 10.91 24.92 -5.47
N ARG A 186 11.07 23.83 -4.70
CA ARG A 186 10.18 23.49 -3.58
C ARG A 186 10.38 24.50 -2.44
N ASP A 187 9.38 25.33 -2.16
CA ASP A 187 9.38 26.15 -0.94
C ASP A 187 9.23 25.23 0.27
N SER A 188 10.26 25.20 1.13
CA SER A 188 10.29 24.40 2.35
C SER A 188 9.29 24.89 3.43
N SER A 189 8.65 26.04 3.23
CA SER A 189 7.71 26.64 4.19
C SER A 189 6.24 26.25 3.97
N THR A 190 5.89 25.56 2.87
CA THR A 190 4.52 25.12 2.58
C THR A 190 4.47 23.62 2.21
N PRO A 191 4.17 22.71 3.16
CA PRO A 191 4.17 21.27 2.89
C PRO A 191 3.09 20.81 1.90
N ASN A 192 2.00 21.58 1.76
CA ASN A 192 0.81 21.26 0.96
C ASN A 192 0.30 22.50 0.19
N SER A 193 0.98 22.92 -0.89
CA SER A 193 0.47 23.98 -1.77
C SER A 193 -0.24 23.38 -3.00
N PRO A 194 -1.59 23.43 -3.10
CA PRO A 194 -2.31 23.02 -4.32
C PRO A 194 -2.62 24.20 -5.26
N ASN A 195 -2.33 25.45 -4.91
CA ASN A 195 -2.84 26.59 -5.67
C ASN A 195 -1.86 27.12 -6.72
N PHE A 196 -2.14 26.81 -7.99
CA PHE A 196 -1.72 27.62 -9.12
C PHE A 196 -2.63 28.86 -9.19
N VAL A 197 -2.15 30.01 -8.68
CA VAL A 197 -2.80 31.30 -8.99
C VAL A 197 -2.30 31.78 -10.35
N GLY A 198 -2.74 31.10 -11.40
CA GLY A 198 -2.58 31.56 -12.78
C GLY A 198 -3.77 32.40 -13.19
N ARG A 199 -3.79 33.68 -12.80
CA ARG A 199 -4.66 34.65 -13.48
C ARG A 199 -4.02 34.95 -14.83
N ILE A 200 -4.49 34.27 -15.88
CA ILE A 200 -4.17 34.64 -17.27
C ILE A 200 -5.26 35.60 -17.72
N SER A 201 -4.89 36.88 -17.85
CA SER A 201 -5.59 37.87 -18.67
C SER A 201 -5.39 37.56 -20.15
#